data_AF-A0A9P6KFM7-F1
#
_entry.id   AF-A0A9P6KFM7-F1
#
_cell.length_a   1.000
_cell.length_b   1.000
_cell.length_c   1.000
_cell.angle_alpha   90.00
_cell.angle_beta   90.00
_cell.angle_gamma   90.00
#
_symmetry.space_group_name_H-M   'P 1'
#
loop_
_entity.id
_entity.type
_entity.pdbx_description
1 polymer ?
#
loop_
_entity_poly.entity_id
_entity_poly.type
_entity_poly.pdbx_seq_one_letter_code
_entity_poly.pdbx_strand_id
1 'polypeptide(L)'
;MLGHIAGRPSPSWDKIQAVVVLCMSYIALRKMPAQGPRPFKSVHQFLKKYTPWQILIGALTTLYAAHHADILLGLTPAENEKKMFSRRYTRGYTRGLWVLSALDAGFFMSENIRPKPLRDTLSAIFSVYYLFFPKRAVEKNHMMLSTITAPHMRLSWEKMLHPVIRTMTWINSPRLGVKKEIRVQLSKEHGSHSDAIITLTIFFKGTMEEFAKADTFILDFPGGGFVAMKPKCHADYLMAWAAQTEVPIVSVEYKKAPEHPFPHGLNECFDIYKLIVETRGQCIGLEGIHQPRIVLAGDSA
;
A
#
# COMPACT_ATOMS: atom_id res chain seq x y z
N MET A 1 -10.56 -26.80 -6.50
CA MET A 1 -11.54 -27.89 -6.79
C MET A 1 -11.56 -28.95 -5.70
N LEU A 2 -10.42 -29.53 -5.27
CA LEU A 2 -10.41 -30.56 -4.22
C LEU A 2 -10.94 -30.03 -2.86
N GLY A 3 -10.53 -28.83 -2.45
CA GLY A 3 -11.06 -28.20 -1.24
C GLY A 3 -12.55 -27.86 -1.30
N HIS A 4 -13.08 -27.58 -2.51
CA HIS A 4 -14.51 -27.34 -2.72
C HIS A 4 -15.32 -28.64 -2.63
N ILE A 5 -14.79 -29.74 -3.18
CA ILE A 5 -15.41 -31.08 -3.06
C ILE A 5 -15.39 -31.55 -1.61
N ALA A 6 -14.32 -31.27 -0.87
CA ALA A 6 -14.21 -31.59 0.56
C ALA A 6 -15.00 -30.64 1.48
N GLY A 7 -15.72 -29.64 0.92
CA GLY A 7 -16.53 -28.68 1.68
C GLY A 7 -15.74 -27.71 2.57
N ARG A 8 -14.41 -27.74 2.54
CA ARG A 8 -13.52 -26.86 3.31
C ARG A 8 -12.38 -26.37 2.42
N PRO A 9 -12.60 -25.34 1.59
CA PRO A 9 -11.53 -24.75 0.79
C PRO A 9 -10.48 -24.16 1.73
N SER A 10 -9.26 -24.67 1.66
CA SER A 10 -8.11 -24.15 2.39
C SER A 10 -6.92 -23.91 1.46
N PRO A 11 -6.04 -22.95 1.77
CA PRO A 11 -4.82 -22.72 0.99
C PRO A 11 -3.91 -23.96 0.92
N SER A 12 -3.99 -24.87 1.89
CA SER A 12 -3.26 -26.14 1.87
C SER A 12 -3.83 -27.11 0.84
N TRP A 13 -5.17 -27.20 0.69
CA TRP A 13 -5.82 -28.01 -0.34
C TRP A 13 -5.48 -27.53 -1.75
N ASP A 14 -5.40 -26.22 -1.98
CA ASP A 14 -5.03 -25.68 -3.29
C ASP A 14 -3.57 -25.99 -3.65
N LYS A 15 -2.65 -25.91 -2.67
CA LYS A 15 -1.25 -26.34 -2.86
C LYS A 15 -1.16 -27.82 -3.19
N ILE A 16 -1.86 -28.67 -2.45
CA ILE A 16 -1.90 -30.13 -2.68
C ILE A 16 -2.47 -30.40 -4.07
N GLN A 17 -3.56 -29.73 -4.45
CA GLN A 17 -4.14 -29.87 -5.78
C GLN A 17 -3.13 -29.53 -6.88
N ALA A 18 -2.43 -28.40 -6.76
CA ALA A 18 -1.42 -28.01 -7.74
C ALA A 18 -0.31 -29.08 -7.88
N VAL A 19 0.21 -29.57 -6.75
CA VAL A 19 1.23 -30.63 -6.74
C VAL A 19 0.70 -31.91 -7.37
N VAL A 20 -0.51 -32.35 -7.00
CA VAL A 20 -1.14 -33.56 -7.52
C VAL A 20 -1.38 -33.46 -9.03
N VAL A 21 -1.90 -32.33 -9.52
CA VAL A 21 -2.10 -32.13 -10.96
C VAL A 21 -0.76 -32.16 -11.71
N LEU A 22 0.29 -31.52 -11.19
CA LEU A 22 1.62 -31.56 -11.78
C LEU A 22 2.20 -32.98 -11.81
N CYS A 23 2.11 -33.73 -10.70
CA CYS A 23 2.57 -35.11 -10.62
C CYS A 23 1.78 -36.03 -11.56
N MET A 24 0.45 -35.91 -11.60
CA MET A 24 -0.38 -36.69 -12.53
C MET A 24 -0.06 -36.35 -13.98
N SER A 25 0.14 -35.07 -14.31
CA SER A 25 0.53 -34.65 -15.66
C SER A 25 1.89 -35.25 -16.04
N TYR A 26 2.86 -35.23 -15.14
CA TYR A 26 4.18 -35.86 -15.35
C TYR A 26 4.08 -37.38 -15.56
N ILE A 27 3.28 -38.08 -14.74
CA ILE A 27 3.07 -39.53 -14.87
C ILE A 27 2.36 -39.86 -16.18
N ALA A 28 1.33 -39.09 -16.54
CA ALA A 28 0.60 -39.25 -17.79
C ALA A 28 1.53 -39.09 -19.00
N LEU A 29 2.41 -38.09 -19.00
CA LEU A 29 3.40 -37.88 -20.07
C LEU A 29 4.38 -39.07 -20.22
N ARG A 30 4.72 -39.78 -19.14
CA ARG A 30 5.63 -40.95 -19.20
C ARG A 30 4.93 -42.26 -19.59
N LYS A 31 3.66 -42.43 -19.21
CA LYS A 31 2.93 -43.70 -19.41
C LYS A 31 2.02 -43.70 -20.65
N MET A 32 1.76 -42.55 -21.27
CA MET A 32 0.89 -42.48 -22.44
C MET A 32 1.56 -43.08 -23.69
N PRO A 33 0.83 -43.92 -24.46
CA PRO A 33 1.34 -44.44 -25.72
C PRO A 33 1.55 -43.30 -26.73
N ALA A 34 2.60 -43.41 -27.55
CA ALA A 34 2.98 -42.38 -28.54
C ALA A 34 1.88 -42.05 -29.57
N GLN A 35 0.89 -42.93 -29.74
CA GLN A 35 -0.25 -42.76 -30.65
C GLN A 35 -1.48 -42.13 -29.97
N GLY A 36 -1.41 -41.84 -28.67
CA GLY A 36 -2.53 -41.36 -27.87
C GLY A 36 -3.56 -42.45 -27.51
N PRO A 37 -4.52 -42.13 -26.62
CA PRO A 37 -5.60 -43.06 -26.24
C PRO A 37 -6.54 -43.36 -27.41
N ARG A 38 -7.12 -44.57 -27.45
CA ARG A 38 -7.98 -45.09 -28.53
C ARG A 38 -9.04 -44.10 -29.08
N PRO A 39 -9.82 -43.35 -28.27
CA PRO A 39 -10.83 -42.41 -28.78
C PRO A 39 -10.26 -41.19 -29.51
N PHE A 40 -8.96 -40.89 -29.36
CA PHE A 40 -8.32 -39.72 -29.97
C PHE A 40 -7.43 -40.07 -31.17
N LYS A 41 -7.48 -41.32 -31.67
CA LYS A 41 -6.67 -41.77 -32.81
C LYS A 41 -6.94 -40.96 -34.10
N SER A 42 -8.20 -40.60 -34.37
CA SER A 42 -8.56 -39.77 -35.53
C SER A 42 -7.98 -38.36 -35.42
N VAL A 43 -7.97 -37.79 -34.22
CA VAL A 43 -7.37 -36.49 -33.93
C VAL A 43 -5.85 -36.56 -34.09
N HIS A 44 -5.22 -37.62 -33.58
CA HIS A 44 -3.79 -37.85 -33.75
C HIS A 44 -3.40 -37.95 -35.24
N GLN A 45 -4.15 -38.69 -36.05
CA GLN A 45 -3.92 -38.78 -37.49
C GLN A 45 -4.11 -37.44 -38.22
N PHE A 46 -5.09 -36.65 -37.81
CA PHE A 46 -5.30 -35.30 -38.34
C PHE A 46 -4.14 -34.36 -37.99
N LEU A 47 -3.68 -34.39 -36.73
CA LEU A 47 -2.60 -33.54 -36.22
C LEU A 47 -1.23 -33.88 -36.81
N LYS A 48 -0.99 -35.12 -37.26
CA LYS A 48 0.26 -35.52 -37.95
C LYS A 48 0.59 -34.68 -39.18
N LYS A 49 -0.41 -34.02 -39.78
CA LYS A 49 -0.22 -33.17 -40.97
C LYS A 49 0.47 -31.84 -40.65
N TYR A 50 0.56 -31.47 -39.38
CA TYR A 50 1.08 -30.19 -38.92
C TYR A 50 2.42 -30.36 -38.19
N THR A 51 3.24 -29.32 -38.22
CA THR A 51 4.50 -29.31 -37.47
C THR A 51 4.24 -29.22 -35.96
N PRO A 52 5.17 -29.68 -35.11
CA PRO A 52 5.03 -29.56 -33.65
C PRO A 52 4.75 -28.12 -33.18
N TRP A 53 5.34 -27.12 -33.86
CA TRP A 53 5.11 -25.70 -33.58
C TRP A 53 3.69 -25.26 -33.91
N GLN A 54 3.14 -25.70 -35.05
CA GLN A 54 1.75 -25.41 -35.43
C GLN A 54 0.76 -26.06 -34.46
N ILE A 55 1.04 -27.28 -34.01
CA ILE A 55 0.22 -27.98 -33.01
C ILE A 55 0.26 -27.22 -31.67
N LEU A 56 1.45 -26.79 -31.22
CA LEU A 56 1.62 -26.03 -29.98
C LEU A 56 0.89 -24.69 -30.04
N ILE A 57 1.12 -23.89 -31.09
CA ILE A 57 0.46 -22.59 -31.27
C ILE A 57 -1.05 -22.78 -31.38
N GLY A 58 -1.51 -23.77 -32.15
CA GLY A 58 -2.93 -24.08 -32.30
C GLY A 58 -3.58 -24.49 -30.97
N ALA A 59 -2.91 -25.33 -30.18
CA ALA A 59 -3.39 -25.73 -28.86
C ALA A 59 -3.45 -24.54 -27.88
N LEU A 60 -2.40 -23.71 -27.82
CA LEU A 60 -2.37 -22.50 -26.98
C LEU A 60 -3.45 -21.49 -27.40
N THR A 61 -3.64 -21.30 -28.70
CA THR A 61 -4.66 -20.39 -29.25
C THR A 61 -6.06 -20.90 -28.97
N THR A 62 -6.31 -22.20 -29.15
CA THR A 62 -7.61 -22.82 -28.86
C THR A 62 -7.93 -22.71 -27.38
N LEU A 63 -6.94 -22.96 -26.50
CA LEU A 63 -7.10 -22.81 -25.06
C LEU A 63 -7.38 -21.36 -24.66
N TYR A 64 -6.69 -20.39 -25.28
CA TYR A 64 -6.95 -18.97 -25.08
C TYR A 64 -8.35 -18.57 -25.56
N ALA A 65 -8.75 -19.01 -26.75
CA ALA A 65 -10.08 -18.75 -27.30
C ALA A 65 -11.19 -19.36 -26.43
N ALA A 66 -11.01 -20.58 -25.93
CA ALA A 66 -11.95 -21.23 -25.02
C ALA A 66 -12.02 -20.49 -23.66
N HIS A 67 -10.88 -20.06 -23.12
CA HIS A 67 -10.82 -19.29 -21.87
C HIS A 67 -11.47 -17.91 -21.98
N HIS A 68 -11.50 -17.32 -23.18
CA HIS A 68 -12.10 -16.01 -23.46
C HIS A 68 -13.37 -16.10 -24.32
N ALA A 69 -14.00 -17.28 -24.40
CA ALA A 69 -15.14 -17.50 -25.28
C ALA A 69 -16.33 -16.61 -24.89
N ASP A 70 -16.52 -16.38 -23.60
CA ASP A 70 -17.52 -15.47 -23.04
C ASP A 70 -17.33 -14.01 -23.47
N ILE A 71 -16.08 -13.54 -23.56
CA ILE A 71 -15.74 -12.19 -24.06
C ILE A 71 -15.92 -12.14 -25.59
N LEU A 72 -15.41 -13.15 -26.30
CA LEU A 72 -15.49 -13.23 -27.77
C LEU A 72 -16.94 -13.33 -28.26
N LEU A 73 -17.80 -14.03 -27.51
CA LEU A 73 -19.22 -14.17 -27.79
C LEU A 73 -20.07 -13.05 -27.19
N GLY A 74 -19.47 -12.10 -26.46
CA GLY A 74 -20.18 -10.99 -25.83
C GLY A 74 -21.19 -11.42 -24.75
N LEU A 75 -21.02 -12.61 -24.18
CA LEU A 75 -21.90 -13.18 -23.16
C LEU A 75 -21.57 -12.69 -21.75
N THR A 76 -20.42 -12.02 -21.58
CA THR A 76 -20.03 -11.42 -20.31
C THR A 76 -20.91 -10.20 -20.01
N PRO A 77 -21.70 -10.22 -18.92
CA PRO A 77 -22.36 -9.01 -18.45
C PRO A 77 -21.28 -7.97 -18.16
N ALA A 78 -21.52 -6.73 -18.57
CA ALA A 78 -20.57 -5.62 -18.42
C ALA A 78 -19.92 -5.63 -17.02
N GLU A 79 -18.67 -6.09 -16.95
CA GLU A 79 -17.97 -6.47 -15.71
C GLU A 79 -17.96 -5.37 -14.65
N ASN A 80 -17.78 -5.77 -13.38
CA ASN A 80 -17.49 -4.88 -12.25
C ASN A 80 -16.26 -3.97 -12.50
N GLU A 81 -15.40 -4.28 -13.47
CA GLU A 81 -14.32 -3.39 -13.94
C GLU A 81 -14.84 -2.05 -14.46
N LYS A 82 -16.02 -2.00 -15.09
CA LYS A 82 -16.67 -0.74 -15.48
C LYS A 82 -17.16 0.07 -14.28
N LYS A 83 -17.30 -0.53 -13.09
CA LYS A 83 -17.62 0.23 -11.86
C LYS A 83 -16.39 0.93 -11.31
N MET A 84 -15.23 0.26 -11.30
CA MET A 84 -13.97 0.82 -10.79
C MET A 84 -13.37 1.85 -11.76
N PHE A 85 -13.38 1.54 -13.06
CA PHE A 85 -12.96 2.44 -14.13
C PHE A 85 -14.16 3.06 -14.85
N SER A 86 -15.17 3.46 -14.05
CA SER A 86 -16.37 4.08 -14.60
C SER A 86 -16.02 5.37 -15.33
N ARG A 87 -16.74 5.67 -16.42
CA ARG A 87 -16.61 6.93 -17.17
C ARG A 87 -16.88 8.19 -16.33
N ARG A 88 -17.25 8.04 -15.05
CA ARG A 88 -17.47 9.15 -14.11
C ARG A 88 -16.17 9.82 -13.67
N TYR A 89 -15.03 9.15 -13.80
CA TYR A 89 -13.73 9.72 -13.42
C TYR A 89 -12.85 10.03 -14.62
N THR A 90 -11.93 10.97 -14.42
CA THR A 90 -10.95 11.35 -15.45
C THR A 90 -9.99 10.21 -15.77
N ARG A 91 -9.38 10.25 -16.95
CA ARG A 91 -8.34 9.29 -17.35
C ARG A 91 -7.15 9.32 -16.40
N GLY A 92 -6.79 10.50 -15.88
CA GLY A 92 -5.73 10.67 -14.88
C GLY A 92 -6.03 9.94 -13.58
N TYR A 93 -7.24 10.12 -13.04
CA TYR A 93 -7.70 9.39 -11.84
C TYR A 93 -7.66 7.88 -12.05
N THR A 94 -8.16 7.41 -13.20
CA THR A 94 -8.18 5.98 -13.57
C THR A 94 -6.77 5.40 -13.61
N ARG A 95 -5.79 6.12 -14.17
CA ARG A 95 -4.38 5.71 -14.19
C ARG A 95 -3.78 5.66 -12.80
N GLY A 96 -4.06 6.67 -11.97
CA GLY A 96 -3.62 6.70 -10.58
C GLY A 96 -4.17 5.51 -9.78
N LEU A 97 -5.47 5.24 -9.93
CA LEU A 97 -6.13 4.10 -9.28
C LEU A 97 -5.54 2.76 -9.74
N TRP A 98 -5.21 2.62 -11.02
CA TRP A 98 -4.52 1.43 -11.54
C TRP A 98 -3.17 1.20 -10.87
N VAL A 99 -2.34 2.25 -10.78
CA VAL A 99 -1.01 2.17 -10.13
C VAL A 99 -1.16 1.85 -8.64
N LEU A 100 -2.05 2.55 -7.93
CA LEU A 100 -2.29 2.33 -6.50
C LEU A 100 -2.81 0.93 -6.23
N SER A 101 -3.72 0.42 -7.06
CA SER A 101 -4.26 -0.94 -6.93
C SER A 101 -3.17 -2.00 -7.09
N ALA A 102 -2.26 -1.80 -8.06
CA ALA A 102 -1.14 -2.70 -8.27
C ALA A 102 -0.16 -2.69 -7.08
N LEU A 103 0.13 -1.50 -6.54
CA LEU A 103 0.95 -1.33 -5.34
C LEU A 103 0.33 -2.06 -4.15
N ASP A 104 -0.95 -1.82 -3.86
CA ASP A 104 -1.64 -2.49 -2.75
C ASP A 104 -1.60 -4.01 -2.87
N ALA A 105 -1.90 -4.54 -4.05
CA ALA A 105 -1.88 -5.97 -4.30
C ALA A 105 -0.47 -6.56 -4.10
N GLY A 106 0.58 -5.84 -4.52
CA GLY A 106 1.96 -6.24 -4.33
C GLY A 106 2.37 -6.29 -2.86
N PHE A 107 2.02 -5.27 -2.09
CA PHE A 107 2.29 -5.20 -0.66
C PHE A 107 1.54 -6.31 0.10
N PHE A 108 0.24 -6.48 -0.16
CA PHE A 108 -0.56 -7.57 0.43
C PHE A 108 -0.06 -8.96 0.05
N MET A 109 0.51 -9.14 -1.15
CA MET A 109 1.08 -10.43 -1.56
C MET A 109 2.35 -10.76 -0.76
N SER A 110 3.15 -9.74 -0.42
CA SER A 110 4.41 -9.91 0.31
C SER A 110 4.26 -9.97 1.83
N GLU A 111 3.08 -9.67 2.39
CA GLU A 111 2.89 -9.42 3.82
C GLU A 111 3.48 -10.50 4.75
N ASN A 112 3.24 -11.78 4.45
CA ASN A 112 3.64 -12.91 5.28
C ASN A 112 5.15 -13.25 5.21
N ILE A 113 5.93 -12.48 4.43
CA ILE A 113 7.36 -12.69 4.26
C ILE A 113 8.10 -12.04 5.43
N ARG A 114 8.74 -12.87 6.26
CA ARG A 114 9.31 -12.43 7.55
C ARG A 114 10.58 -11.58 7.46
N PRO A 115 11.57 -11.87 6.58
CA PRO A 115 12.72 -11.00 6.46
C PRO A 115 12.30 -9.68 5.81
N LYS A 116 12.34 -8.58 6.58
CA LYS A 116 11.92 -7.25 6.09
C LYS A 116 12.59 -6.86 4.76
N PRO A 117 13.91 -7.02 4.55
CA PRO A 117 14.53 -6.66 3.27
C PRO A 117 14.00 -7.49 2.09
N LEU A 118 13.73 -8.78 2.33
CA LEU A 118 13.17 -9.67 1.31
C LEU A 118 11.71 -9.29 1.00
N ARG A 119 10.92 -9.03 2.03
CA ARG A 119 9.53 -8.56 1.89
C ARG A 119 9.47 -7.27 1.10
N ASP A 120 10.29 -6.29 1.47
CA ASP A 120 10.33 -4.98 0.83
C ASP A 120 10.70 -5.13 -0.66
N THR A 121 11.73 -5.92 -0.98
CA THR A 121 12.12 -6.21 -2.36
C THR A 121 11.01 -6.92 -3.15
N LEU A 122 10.40 -7.95 -2.57
CA LEU A 122 9.33 -8.70 -3.23
C LEU A 122 8.05 -7.89 -3.36
N SER A 123 7.75 -6.97 -2.43
CA SER A 123 6.60 -6.07 -2.53
C SER A 123 6.70 -5.19 -3.78
N ALA A 124 7.90 -4.69 -4.09
CA ALA A 124 8.15 -3.92 -5.30
C ALA A 124 8.03 -4.78 -6.57
N ILE A 125 8.61 -6.00 -6.57
CA ILE A 125 8.52 -6.93 -7.70
C ILE A 125 7.05 -7.34 -7.96
N PHE A 126 6.30 -7.69 -6.92
CA PHE A 126 4.89 -8.04 -7.04
C PHE A 126 4.06 -6.85 -7.50
N SER A 127 4.36 -5.63 -7.03
CA SER A 127 3.69 -4.42 -7.51
C SER A 127 3.88 -4.22 -9.01
N VAL A 128 5.11 -4.41 -9.52
CA VAL A 128 5.40 -4.36 -10.97
C VAL A 128 4.63 -5.44 -11.71
N TYR A 129 4.59 -6.67 -11.19
CA TYR A 129 3.78 -7.74 -11.76
C TYR A 129 2.29 -7.34 -11.85
N TYR A 130 1.71 -6.78 -10.79
CA TYR A 130 0.30 -6.38 -10.78
C TYR A 130 -0.01 -5.17 -11.68
N LEU A 131 0.99 -4.37 -12.08
CA LEU A 131 0.79 -3.34 -13.12
C LEU A 131 0.43 -3.98 -14.47
N PHE A 132 1.07 -5.09 -14.83
CA PHE A 132 0.79 -5.82 -16.07
C PHE A 132 -0.46 -6.72 -15.97
N PHE A 133 -0.88 -7.09 -14.76
CA PHE A 133 -2.06 -7.93 -14.51
C PHE A 133 -3.10 -7.20 -13.63
N PRO A 134 -3.73 -6.12 -14.13
CA PRO A 134 -4.61 -5.27 -13.33
C PRO A 134 -5.84 -6.00 -12.79
N LYS A 135 -6.40 -6.96 -13.54
CA LYS A 135 -7.55 -7.76 -13.08
C LYS A 135 -7.24 -8.51 -11.79
N ARG A 136 -6.09 -9.19 -11.76
CA ARG A 136 -5.59 -9.92 -10.58
C ARG A 136 -5.29 -9.00 -9.41
N ALA A 137 -4.84 -7.78 -9.68
CA ALA A 137 -4.59 -6.78 -8.64
C ALA A 137 -5.88 -6.40 -7.93
N VAL A 138 -6.94 -6.13 -8.69
CA VAL A 138 -8.27 -5.79 -8.15
C VAL A 138 -8.86 -6.96 -7.36
N GLU A 139 -8.80 -8.18 -7.90
CA GLU A 139 -9.23 -9.40 -7.21
C GLU A 139 -8.50 -9.57 -5.87
N LYS A 140 -7.17 -9.44 -5.87
CA LYS A 140 -6.35 -9.53 -4.65
C LYS A 140 -6.76 -8.47 -3.63
N ASN A 141 -6.94 -7.22 -4.06
CA ASN A 141 -7.37 -6.14 -3.16
C ASN A 141 -8.75 -6.41 -2.58
N HIS A 142 -9.72 -6.83 -3.41
CA HIS A 142 -11.06 -7.18 -2.93
C HIS A 142 -11.03 -8.31 -1.90
N MET A 143 -10.22 -9.34 -2.12
CA MET A 143 -10.04 -10.42 -1.15
C MET A 143 -9.51 -9.88 0.18
N MET A 144 -8.49 -9.02 0.15
CA MET A 144 -7.89 -8.47 1.37
C MET A 144 -8.83 -7.50 2.10
N LEU A 145 -9.54 -6.66 1.36
CA LEU A 145 -10.51 -5.70 1.92
C LEU A 145 -11.70 -6.41 2.60
N SER A 146 -12.08 -7.60 2.14
CA SER A 146 -13.15 -8.38 2.78
C SER A 146 -12.79 -8.90 4.18
N THR A 147 -11.49 -9.00 4.49
CA THR A 147 -10.96 -9.46 5.79
C THR A 147 -9.95 -8.46 6.35
N ILE A 148 -10.24 -7.16 6.18
CA ILE A 148 -9.29 -6.10 6.51
C ILE A 148 -9.03 -6.03 8.03
N THR A 149 -7.78 -5.74 8.39
CA THR A 149 -7.33 -5.54 9.77
C THR A 149 -6.53 -4.25 9.87
N ALA A 150 -6.30 -3.72 11.08
CA ALA A 150 -5.47 -2.52 11.26
C ALA A 150 -4.04 -2.66 10.68
N PRO A 151 -3.34 -3.80 10.86
CA PRO A 151 -2.08 -4.05 10.15
C PRO A 151 -2.19 -4.02 8.63
N HIS A 152 -3.25 -4.59 8.04
CA HIS A 152 -3.48 -4.52 6.60
C HIS A 152 -3.65 -3.07 6.13
N MET A 153 -4.41 -2.25 6.87
CA MET A 153 -4.58 -0.83 6.55
C MET A 153 -3.26 -0.08 6.63
N ARG A 154 -2.48 -0.28 7.69
CA ARG A 154 -1.16 0.34 7.85
C ARG A 154 -0.22 -0.06 6.72
N LEU A 155 -0.17 -1.34 6.35
CA LEU A 155 0.66 -1.81 5.25
C LEU A 155 0.31 -1.11 3.93
N SER A 156 -0.98 -0.96 3.63
CA SER A 156 -1.46 -0.28 2.41
C SER A 156 -1.22 1.23 2.46
N TRP A 157 -1.47 1.89 3.58
CA TRP A 157 -1.43 3.37 3.66
C TRP A 157 -0.02 3.90 3.93
N GLU A 158 0.85 3.12 4.57
CA GLU A 158 2.23 3.48 4.85
C GLU A 158 3.21 3.06 3.74
N LYS A 159 2.72 2.46 2.65
CA LYS A 159 3.55 2.03 1.51
C LYS A 159 4.40 3.16 0.92
N MET A 160 3.95 4.41 1.03
CA MET A 160 4.72 5.60 0.60
C MET A 160 6.05 5.77 1.37
N LEU A 161 6.19 5.15 2.54
CA LEU A 161 7.42 5.12 3.32
C LEU A 161 8.45 4.12 2.78
N HIS A 162 8.06 3.24 1.85
CA HIS A 162 8.93 2.23 1.27
C HIS A 162 10.13 2.88 0.56
N PRO A 163 11.38 2.42 0.77
CA PRO A 163 12.57 3.08 0.24
C PRO A 163 12.53 3.32 -1.27
N VAL A 164 12.06 2.33 -2.04
CA VAL A 164 11.96 2.44 -3.52
C VAL A 164 10.92 3.47 -3.95
N ILE A 165 9.77 3.54 -3.25
CA ILE A 165 8.72 4.49 -3.61
C ILE A 165 9.17 5.90 -3.23
N ARG A 166 9.80 6.04 -2.07
CA ARG A 166 10.35 7.30 -1.58
C ARG A 166 11.45 7.85 -2.49
N THR A 167 12.32 7.01 -3.06
CA THR A 167 13.33 7.47 -4.03
C THR A 167 12.70 7.89 -5.35
N MET A 168 11.64 7.21 -5.80
CA MET A 168 10.89 7.62 -6.99
C MET A 168 10.21 8.98 -6.81
N THR A 169 9.59 9.23 -5.65
CA THR A 169 8.92 10.51 -5.36
C THR A 169 9.90 11.63 -5.02
N TRP A 170 11.11 11.30 -4.57
CA TRP A 170 12.13 12.28 -4.16
C TRP A 170 12.50 13.25 -5.29
N ILE A 171 12.50 12.80 -6.55
CA ILE A 171 12.83 13.62 -7.72
C ILE A 171 11.90 14.84 -7.84
N ASN A 172 10.62 14.66 -7.51
CA ASN A 172 9.60 15.72 -7.58
C ASN A 172 9.37 16.40 -6.22
N SER A 173 10.07 15.99 -5.17
CA SER A 173 9.87 16.53 -3.82
C SER A 173 10.64 17.85 -3.66
N PRO A 174 10.03 18.88 -3.05
CA PRO A 174 10.74 20.10 -2.70
C PRO A 174 11.96 19.82 -1.82
N ARG A 175 13.04 20.58 -2.00
CA ARG A 175 14.22 20.50 -1.12
C ARG A 175 14.02 21.45 0.06
N LEU A 176 14.06 20.90 1.27
CA LEU A 176 13.98 21.65 2.52
C LEU A 176 15.37 21.69 3.18
N GLY A 177 15.71 22.81 3.83
CA GLY A 177 16.91 22.91 4.66
C GLY A 177 16.80 22.09 5.94
N VAL A 178 15.60 21.97 6.50
CA VAL A 178 15.31 21.18 7.70
C VAL A 178 14.20 20.16 7.42
N LYS A 179 14.55 18.89 7.63
CA LYS A 179 13.62 17.77 7.74
C LYS A 179 14.10 16.85 8.86
N LYS A 180 13.62 17.07 10.08
CA LYS A 180 14.17 16.45 11.29
C LYS A 180 13.09 15.88 12.19
N GLU A 181 13.31 14.70 12.73
CA GLU A 181 12.50 14.15 13.81
C GLU A 181 13.10 14.54 15.16
N ILE A 182 12.26 15.04 16.05
CA ILE A 182 12.60 15.32 17.44
C ILE A 182 11.68 14.52 18.36
N ARG A 183 12.15 14.27 19.58
CA ARG A 183 11.37 13.58 20.61
C ARG A 183 11.13 14.55 21.75
N VAL A 184 9.87 14.73 22.10
CA VAL A 184 9.43 15.61 23.18
C VAL A 184 8.84 14.75 24.28
N GLN A 185 9.25 15.00 25.51
CA GLN A 185 8.69 14.35 26.69
C GLN A 185 7.58 15.23 27.27
N LEU A 186 6.40 14.65 27.49
CA LEU A 186 5.29 15.35 28.13
C LEU A 186 5.57 15.65 29.61
N SER A 187 5.12 16.82 30.06
CA SER A 187 5.23 17.22 31.48
C SER A 187 4.36 16.33 32.37
N LYS A 188 4.86 16.03 33.57
CA LYS A 188 4.16 15.22 34.59
C LYS A 188 2.95 15.92 35.19
N GLU A 189 2.94 17.25 35.17
CA GLU A 189 2.07 18.03 36.04
C GLU A 189 0.71 18.38 35.39
N HIS A 190 0.59 18.30 34.06
CA HIS A 190 -0.48 19.04 33.36
C HIS A 190 -1.15 18.36 32.15
N GLY A 191 -1.02 17.05 31.98
CA GLY A 191 -1.63 16.32 30.85
C GLY A 191 -2.28 14.99 31.23
N SER A 192 -3.00 14.39 30.27
CA SER A 192 -3.56 13.04 30.42
C SER A 192 -2.48 11.96 30.33
N HIS A 193 -1.35 12.27 29.68
CA HIS A 193 -0.27 11.33 29.39
C HIS A 193 1.06 11.79 30.02
N SER A 194 1.24 11.53 31.31
CA SER A 194 2.48 11.86 32.03
C SER A 194 3.67 11.03 31.54
N ASP A 195 4.83 11.68 31.36
CA ASP A 195 6.10 11.06 30.90
C ASP A 195 6.06 10.36 29.52
N ALA A 196 5.00 10.55 28.73
CA ALA A 196 4.96 9.99 27.38
C ALA A 196 5.95 10.72 26.45
N ILE A 197 6.66 9.94 25.62
CA ILE A 197 7.56 10.48 24.59
C ILE A 197 6.81 10.52 23.26
N ILE A 198 6.70 11.73 22.71
CA ILE A 198 6.01 11.99 21.45
C ILE A 198 7.03 12.39 20.40
N THR A 199 6.91 11.79 19.23
CA THR A 199 7.78 12.12 18.10
C THR A 199 7.12 13.22 17.28
N LEU A 200 7.88 14.27 16.98
CA LEU A 200 7.46 15.36 16.10
C LEU A 200 8.38 15.39 14.89
N THR A 201 7.83 15.64 13.70
CA THR A 201 8.60 15.83 12.47
C THR A 201 8.54 17.30 12.07
N ILE A 202 9.70 17.94 11.99
CA ILE A 202 9.86 19.32 11.55
C ILE A 202 10.14 19.34 10.05
N PHE A 203 9.37 20.13 9.31
CA PHE A 203 9.59 20.47 7.91
C PHE A 203 9.77 21.99 7.80
N PHE A 204 10.94 22.45 7.36
CA PHE A 204 11.20 23.86 7.20
C PHE A 204 12.22 24.12 6.09
N LYS A 205 11.98 25.15 5.27
CA LYS A 205 12.86 25.49 4.15
C LYS A 205 14.21 26.04 4.61
N GLY A 206 14.21 26.83 5.69
CA GLY A 206 15.41 27.44 6.27
C GLY A 206 16.25 26.48 7.12
N THR A 207 17.09 27.06 7.98
CA THR A 207 18.01 26.37 8.89
C THR A 207 17.39 26.13 10.27
N MET A 208 18.05 25.31 11.10
CA MET A 208 17.62 25.13 12.49
C MET A 208 17.78 26.40 13.34
N GLU A 209 18.72 27.28 12.99
CA GLU A 209 18.91 28.56 13.69
C GLU A 209 17.77 29.53 13.40
N GLU A 210 17.34 29.60 12.14
CA GLU A 210 16.15 30.36 11.74
C GLU A 210 14.88 29.76 12.33
N PHE A 211 14.78 28.43 12.40
CA PHE A 211 13.68 27.76 13.10
C PHE A 211 13.62 28.17 14.58
N ALA A 212 14.76 28.21 15.28
CA ALA A 212 14.79 28.58 16.69
C ALA A 212 14.25 30.01 16.95
N LYS A 213 14.45 30.91 15.98
CA LYS A 213 14.00 32.31 16.01
C LYS A 213 12.58 32.51 15.45
N ALA A 214 11.95 31.45 14.94
CA ALA A 214 10.62 31.56 14.34
C ALA A 214 9.58 31.95 15.40
N ASP A 215 8.76 32.94 15.06
CA ASP A 215 7.66 33.42 15.91
C ASP A 215 6.33 32.73 15.57
N THR A 216 6.27 32.04 14.43
CA THR A 216 5.07 31.44 13.86
C THR A 216 5.40 30.08 13.28
N PHE A 217 4.55 29.09 13.55
CA PHE A 217 4.67 27.78 12.93
C PHE A 217 3.30 27.10 12.79
N ILE A 218 3.24 26.10 11.92
CA ILE A 218 2.06 25.25 11.73
C ILE A 218 2.23 23.98 12.57
N LEU A 219 1.29 23.72 13.48
CA LEU A 219 1.17 22.45 14.19
C LEU A 219 0.21 21.56 13.40
N ASP A 220 0.77 20.55 12.75
CA ASP A 220 0.05 19.63 11.87
C ASP A 220 -0.26 18.30 12.57
N PHE A 221 -1.49 17.81 12.37
CA PHE A 221 -1.94 16.50 12.83
C PHE A 221 -2.25 15.63 11.60
N PRO A 222 -1.39 14.63 11.30
CA PRO A 222 -1.57 13.82 10.10
C PRO A 222 -2.80 12.92 10.23
N GLY A 223 -3.53 12.78 9.14
CA GLY A 223 -4.69 11.90 9.05
C GLY A 223 -4.37 10.40 9.14
N GLY A 224 -5.23 9.61 8.51
CA GLY A 224 -5.13 8.15 8.54
C GLY A 224 -6.18 7.45 9.40
N GLY A 225 -7.33 8.11 9.62
CA GLY A 225 -8.49 7.53 10.30
C GLY A 225 -8.23 7.13 11.76
N PHE A 226 -7.30 7.82 12.44
CA PHE A 226 -6.76 7.48 13.75
C PHE A 226 -6.11 6.08 13.88
N VAL A 227 -5.97 5.33 12.78
CA VAL A 227 -5.50 3.92 12.80
C VAL A 227 -4.15 3.77 12.12
N ALA A 228 -3.87 4.56 11.09
CA ALA A 228 -2.69 4.44 10.25
C ALA A 228 -2.02 5.79 9.98
N MET A 229 -0.91 5.72 9.24
CA MET A 229 -0.14 6.85 8.73
C MET A 229 0.60 7.65 9.81
N LYS A 230 1.78 8.13 9.41
CA LYS A 230 2.69 8.94 10.22
C LYS A 230 2.91 10.28 9.52
N PRO A 231 3.46 11.32 10.19
CA PRO A 231 3.84 12.58 9.53
C PRO A 231 4.56 12.41 8.19
N LYS A 232 5.46 11.42 8.10
CA LYS A 232 6.21 11.11 6.88
C LYS A 232 5.36 10.64 5.69
N CYS A 233 4.17 10.09 5.93
CA CYS A 233 3.23 9.70 4.87
C CYS A 233 2.59 10.92 4.18
N HIS A 234 2.57 12.06 4.86
CA HIS A 234 2.01 13.35 4.44
C HIS A 234 3.11 14.32 3.95
N ALA A 235 4.35 13.82 3.84
CA ALA A 235 5.50 14.65 3.50
C ALA A 235 5.40 15.29 2.10
N ASP A 236 4.58 14.76 1.20
CA ASP A 236 4.36 15.32 -0.13
C ASP A 236 3.78 16.74 -0.08
N TYR A 237 2.65 16.95 0.60
CA TYR A 237 2.07 18.28 0.73
C TYR A 237 2.74 19.11 1.83
N LEU A 238 3.18 18.48 2.93
CA LEU A 238 3.86 19.21 4.01
C LEU A 238 5.17 19.84 3.53
N MET A 239 5.94 19.13 2.70
CA MET A 239 7.15 19.70 2.11
C MET A 239 6.83 20.80 1.09
N ALA A 240 5.74 20.66 0.34
CA ALA A 240 5.29 21.71 -0.58
C ALA A 240 4.87 22.98 0.18
N TRP A 241 4.11 22.84 1.26
CA TRP A 241 3.69 23.96 2.11
C TRP A 241 4.88 24.63 2.78
N ALA A 242 5.79 23.87 3.39
CA ALA A 242 6.98 24.43 4.02
C ALA A 242 7.87 25.19 3.01
N ALA A 243 7.94 24.71 1.76
CA ALA A 243 8.71 25.37 0.69
C ALA A 243 8.04 26.64 0.14
N GLN A 244 6.71 26.67 0.08
CA GLN A 244 5.93 27.79 -0.48
C GLN A 244 5.66 28.89 0.54
N THR A 245 5.32 28.52 1.77
CA THR A 245 4.97 29.47 2.84
C THR A 245 6.18 29.98 3.59
N GLU A 246 7.29 29.23 3.56
CA GLU A 246 8.48 29.49 4.38
C GLU A 246 8.18 29.56 5.89
N VAL A 247 7.05 28.98 6.32
CA VAL A 247 6.67 28.82 7.72
C VAL A 247 7.07 27.41 8.16
N PRO A 248 7.72 27.24 9.34
CA PRO A 248 7.98 25.91 9.87
C PRO A 248 6.70 25.11 10.09
N ILE A 249 6.76 23.82 9.77
CA ILE A 249 5.67 22.88 10.04
C ILE A 249 6.18 21.82 11.01
N VAL A 250 5.45 21.62 12.10
CA VAL A 250 5.72 20.62 13.13
C VAL A 250 4.56 19.64 13.12
N SER A 251 4.80 18.44 12.60
CA SER A 251 3.76 17.41 12.46
C SER A 251 3.87 16.36 13.57
N VAL A 252 2.76 16.07 14.24
CA VAL A 252 2.70 15.24 15.46
C VAL A 252 2.48 13.76 15.13
N GLU A 253 3.38 12.88 15.57
CA GLU A 253 3.18 11.43 15.48
C GLU A 253 2.42 10.90 16.71
N TYR A 254 1.12 11.20 16.75
CA TYR A 254 0.23 10.72 17.80
C TYR A 254 -0.07 9.22 17.69
N LYS A 255 -0.39 8.58 18.82
CA LYS A 255 -0.69 7.16 18.94
C LYS A 255 -2.00 6.79 18.26
N LYS A 256 -1.99 5.62 17.62
CA LYS A 256 -3.08 5.14 16.76
C LYS A 256 -3.88 4.03 17.43
N ALA A 257 -5.16 3.97 17.12
CA ALA A 257 -6.02 2.82 17.40
C ALA A 257 -5.62 1.62 16.51
N PRO A 258 -5.93 0.38 16.91
CA PRO A 258 -6.67 -0.02 18.12
C PRO A 258 -5.84 -0.10 19.41
N GLU A 259 -4.51 -0.02 19.33
CA GLU A 259 -3.62 -0.15 20.50
C GLU A 259 -3.82 0.99 21.51
N HIS A 260 -4.11 2.19 20.99
CA HIS A 260 -4.43 3.38 21.78
C HIS A 260 -5.81 3.91 21.36
N PRO A 261 -6.90 3.38 21.94
CA PRO A 261 -8.26 3.78 21.57
C PRO A 261 -8.57 5.22 21.97
N PHE A 262 -9.66 5.76 21.42
CA PHE A 262 -10.17 7.08 21.81
C PHE A 262 -10.36 7.16 23.35
N PRO A 263 -9.99 8.27 24.02
CA PRO A 263 -9.50 9.54 23.47
C PRO A 263 -7.97 9.68 23.42
N HIS A 264 -7.18 8.60 23.46
CA HIS A 264 -5.72 8.69 23.67
C HIS A 264 -5.00 9.59 22.66
N GLY A 265 -5.18 9.39 21.35
CA GLY A 265 -4.50 10.21 20.34
C GLY A 265 -4.91 11.70 20.43
N LEU A 266 -6.19 11.97 20.72
CA LEU A 266 -6.70 13.34 20.89
C LEU A 266 -6.06 14.03 22.10
N ASN A 267 -6.02 13.34 23.24
CA ASN A 267 -5.42 13.87 24.46
C ASN A 267 -3.91 14.10 24.28
N GLU A 268 -3.22 13.20 23.58
CA GLU A 268 -1.80 13.35 23.27
C GLU A 268 -1.51 14.58 22.39
N CYS A 269 -2.34 14.83 21.37
CA CYS A 269 -2.27 16.04 20.55
C CYS A 269 -2.48 17.31 21.39
N PHE A 270 -3.46 17.30 22.30
CA PHE A 270 -3.76 18.43 23.17
C PHE A 270 -2.66 18.68 24.21
N ASP A 271 -2.14 17.61 24.83
CA ASP A 271 -1.04 17.69 25.78
C ASP A 271 0.22 18.28 25.14
N ILE A 272 0.51 17.94 23.87
CA ILE A 272 1.61 18.56 23.10
C ILE A 272 1.37 20.03 22.83
N TYR A 273 0.18 20.40 22.38
CA TYR A 273 -0.16 21.80 22.15
C TYR A 273 0.04 22.62 23.42
N LYS A 274 -0.49 22.12 24.55
CA LYS A 274 -0.35 22.75 25.87
C LYS A 274 1.11 22.89 26.28
N LEU A 275 1.91 21.82 26.15
CA LEU A 275 3.33 21.86 26.47
C LEU A 275 4.10 22.89 25.62
N ILE A 276 3.78 22.99 24.32
CA ILE A 276 4.39 24.00 23.44
C ILE A 276 4.04 25.41 23.92
N VAL A 277 2.78 25.65 24.29
CA VAL A 277 2.34 26.95 24.81
C VAL A 277 3.05 27.29 26.12
N GLU A 278 3.08 26.35 27.08
CA GLU A 278 3.68 26.54 28.42
C GLU A 278 5.18 26.79 28.37
N THR A 279 5.88 26.08 27.48
CA THR A 279 7.33 26.23 27.28
C THR A 279 7.69 27.32 26.29
N ARG A 280 6.72 28.09 25.78
CA ARG A 280 6.91 29.07 24.70
C ARG A 280 7.66 28.49 23.49
N GLY A 281 7.44 27.20 23.21
CA GLY A 281 8.08 26.45 22.14
C GLY A 281 9.51 25.96 22.40
N GLN A 282 10.07 26.16 23.60
CA GLN A 282 11.39 25.61 23.94
C GLN A 282 11.43 24.08 23.85
N CYS A 283 10.33 23.39 24.17
CA CYS A 283 10.25 21.93 24.06
C CYS A 283 10.46 21.41 22.62
N ILE A 284 10.21 22.23 21.60
CA ILE A 284 10.41 21.89 20.19
C ILE A 284 11.66 22.53 19.59
N GLY A 285 12.41 23.31 20.36
CA GLY A 285 13.66 23.95 19.93
C GLY A 285 13.54 25.43 19.51
N LEU A 286 12.46 26.13 19.87
CA LEU A 286 12.41 27.59 19.77
C LEU A 286 13.22 28.25 20.91
N GLU A 287 13.65 29.49 20.73
CA GLU A 287 14.37 30.25 21.77
C GLU A 287 13.49 30.56 23.00
N GLY A 288 12.17 30.65 22.81
CA GLY A 288 11.20 30.90 23.90
C GLY A 288 11.10 32.36 24.36
N ILE A 289 11.61 33.31 23.57
CA ILE A 289 11.60 34.74 23.88
C ILE A 289 10.16 35.28 23.91
N HIS A 290 9.33 34.87 22.94
CA HIS A 290 7.94 35.30 22.78
C HIS A 290 6.99 34.11 22.73
N GLN A 291 5.70 34.36 22.97
CA GLN A 291 4.68 33.34 22.75
C GLN A 291 4.56 33.06 21.25
N PRO A 292 4.77 31.82 20.78
CA PRO A 292 4.67 31.55 19.36
C PRO A 292 3.23 31.63 18.87
N ARG A 293 3.03 32.11 17.64
CA ARG A 293 1.78 32.06 16.89
C ARG A 293 1.63 30.67 16.29
N ILE A 294 0.72 29.88 16.84
CA ILE A 294 0.49 28.49 16.44
C ILE A 294 -0.70 28.43 15.49
N VAL A 295 -0.47 28.01 14.25
CA VAL A 295 -1.55 27.70 13.30
C VAL A 295 -1.82 26.20 13.37
N LEU A 296 -3.05 25.80 13.67
CA LEU A 296 -3.43 24.38 13.68
C LEU A 296 -3.83 23.91 12.28
N ALA A 297 -3.33 22.75 11.87
CA ALA A 297 -3.67 22.11 10.60
C ALA A 297 -3.84 20.60 10.79
N GLY A 298 -4.60 19.98 9.90
CA GLY A 298 -4.74 18.52 9.83
C GLY A 298 -5.57 18.11 8.62
N ASP A 299 -5.45 16.84 8.22
CA ASP A 299 -6.19 16.27 7.10
C ASP A 299 -7.04 15.07 7.52
N SER A 300 -8.35 15.14 7.24
CA SER A 300 -9.33 14.09 7.54
C SER A 300 -9.62 13.86 9.02
N ALA A 301 -8.85 13.02 9.71
CA ALA A 301 -9.17 12.45 11.03
C ALA A 301 -8.25 13.01 12.11
#